data_AF-A0A7W6KAV2-F1
#
_entry.id   AF-A0A7W6KAV2-F1
#
_cell.length_a   1.000
_cell.length_b   1.000
_cell.length_c   1.000
_cell.angle_alpha   90.00
_cell.angle_beta   90.00
_cell.angle_gamma   90.00
#
_symmetry.space_group_name_H-M   'P 1'
#
loop_
_entity.id
_entity.type
_entity.pdbx_description
1 polymer ?
#
loop_
_entity_poly.entity_id
_entity_poly.type
_entity_poly.pdbx_seq_one_letter_code
_entity_poly.pdbx_strand_id
1 'polypeptide(L)'
;MKKILLLILAAAGLLYISCKKTGHEHDGPGEVYGKWKLTEAMQDPGDGSGRYKKVTGEAKYLVLSKSADNAGKFEGDALPDLFSFRILDSVKMEVSSNTYKTPLIYYYKVSAKSLQLNPPCFEGCGYRFVRE
;
A
#
# COMPACT_ATOMS: atom_id res chain seq x y z
N MET A 1 -25.33 -28.75 39.03
CA MET A 1 -23.98 -28.44 38.47
C MET A 1 -23.82 -28.83 36.99
N LYS A 2 -24.33 -29.99 36.51
CA LYS A 2 -24.25 -30.38 35.08
C LYS A 2 -24.88 -29.39 34.09
N LYS A 3 -25.97 -28.71 34.47
CA LYS A 3 -26.67 -27.73 33.61
C LYS A 3 -25.90 -26.40 33.42
N ILE A 4 -25.09 -26.01 34.40
CA ILE A 4 -24.23 -24.80 34.33
C ILE A 4 -23.00 -25.07 33.45
N LEU A 5 -22.46 -26.28 33.51
CA LEU A 5 -21.34 -26.71 32.66
C LEU A 5 -21.71 -26.68 31.16
N LEU A 6 -22.94 -27.06 30.81
CA LEU A 6 -23.45 -27.01 29.44
C LEU A 6 -23.61 -25.57 28.90
N LEU A 7 -23.97 -24.62 29.77
CA LEU A 7 -24.09 -23.19 29.41
C LEU A 7 -22.73 -22.54 29.14
N ILE A 8 -21.70 -22.89 29.90
CA ILE A 8 -20.33 -22.38 29.70
C ILE A 8 -19.72 -22.96 28.40
N LEU A 9 -20.00 -24.22 28.09
CA LEU A 9 -19.55 -24.85 26.84
C LEU A 9 -20.22 -24.23 25.60
N ALA A 10 -21.50 -23.86 25.71
CA ALA A 10 -22.23 -23.19 24.64
C ALA A 10 -21.74 -21.74 24.40
N ALA A 11 -21.39 -21.01 25.46
CA ALA A 11 -20.86 -19.65 25.36
C ALA A 11 -19.45 -19.60 24.75
N ALA A 12 -18.60 -20.60 25.01
CA ALA A 12 -17.26 -20.69 24.42
C ALA A 12 -17.28 -20.95 22.90
N GLY A 13 -18.31 -21.65 22.38
CA GLY A 13 -18.45 -21.95 20.96
C GLY A 13 -18.75 -20.72 20.08
N LEU A 14 -19.39 -19.69 20.65
CA LEU A 14 -19.79 -18.49 19.90
C LEU A 14 -18.63 -17.52 19.61
N LEU A 15 -17.50 -17.66 20.30
CA LEU A 15 -16.32 -16.81 20.10
C LEU A 15 -15.49 -17.18 18.86
N TYR A 16 -15.72 -18.36 18.26
CA TYR A 16 -14.96 -18.82 17.09
C TYR A 16 -15.50 -18.32 15.74
N ILE A 17 -16.68 -17.70 15.71
CA ILE A 17 -17.35 -17.30 14.45
C ILE A 17 -16.93 -15.89 13.99
N SER A 18 -16.24 -15.11 14.83
CA SER A 18 -15.90 -13.70 14.54
C SER A 18 -14.54 -13.48 13.85
N CYS A 19 -14.08 -14.45 13.06
CA CYS A 19 -12.90 -14.24 12.22
C CYS A 19 -13.25 -14.45 10.74
N LYS A 20 -14.07 -13.55 10.17
CA LYS A 20 -14.03 -13.32 8.73
C LYS A 20 -12.73 -12.58 8.41
N LYS A 21 -11.64 -13.32 8.17
CA LYS A 21 -10.56 -12.79 7.34
C LYS A 21 -11.15 -12.63 5.95
N THR A 22 -11.60 -11.43 5.62
CA THR A 22 -11.83 -11.05 4.23
C THR A 22 -10.52 -11.31 3.50
N GLY A 23 -10.53 -12.29 2.60
CA GLY A 23 -9.35 -12.72 1.88
C GLY A 23 -8.75 -11.51 1.17
N HIS A 24 -7.61 -11.04 1.66
CA HIS A 24 -6.68 -10.39 0.75
C HIS A 24 -6.30 -11.49 -0.23
N GLU A 25 -6.78 -11.38 -1.47
CA GLU A 25 -6.29 -12.15 -2.60
C GLU A 25 -4.76 -12.07 -2.52
N HIS A 26 -4.16 -13.19 -2.15
CA HIS A 26 -2.71 -13.30 -2.04
C HIS A 26 -2.24 -13.43 -3.49
N ASP A 27 -2.13 -12.31 -4.19
CA ASP A 27 -1.73 -12.18 -5.59
C ASP A 27 -0.25 -12.59 -5.80
N GLY A 28 0.26 -13.60 -5.10
CA GLY A 28 1.65 -14.03 -5.15
C GLY A 28 2.65 -13.04 -4.55
N PRO A 29 3.94 -13.41 -4.47
CA PRO A 29 5.00 -12.47 -4.13
C PRO A 29 5.08 -11.37 -5.19
N GLY A 30 5.06 -10.12 -4.75
CA GLY A 30 5.12 -8.96 -5.64
C GLY A 30 6.53 -8.43 -5.84
N GLU A 31 6.85 -8.05 -7.06
CA GLU A 31 8.05 -7.28 -7.41
C GLU A 31 7.67 -5.81 -7.62
N VAL A 32 8.41 -4.86 -7.03
CA VAL A 32 8.10 -3.41 -7.20
C VAL A 32 8.36 -2.92 -8.62
N TYR A 33 9.31 -3.54 -9.32
CA TYR A 33 9.66 -3.15 -10.68
C TYR A 33 8.52 -3.47 -11.67
N GLY A 34 8.37 -2.59 -12.65
CA GLY A 34 7.36 -2.69 -13.69
C GLY A 34 6.59 -1.40 -13.96
N LYS A 35 5.57 -1.52 -14.80
CA LYS A 35 4.66 -0.44 -15.16
C LYS A 35 3.36 -0.56 -14.34
N TRP A 36 2.93 0.56 -13.81
CA TRP A 36 1.88 0.65 -12.80
C TRP A 36 0.91 1.77 -13.19
N LYS A 37 -0.36 1.45 -13.36
CA LYS A 37 -1.41 2.45 -13.62
C LYS A 37 -1.98 2.98 -12.31
N LEU A 38 -1.98 4.30 -12.12
CA LEU A 38 -2.58 4.93 -10.96
C LEU A 38 -4.11 4.75 -10.99
N THR A 39 -4.68 4.26 -9.88
CA THR A 39 -6.11 3.95 -9.78
C THR A 39 -6.79 4.72 -8.67
N GLU A 40 -6.12 4.91 -7.53
CA GLU A 40 -6.68 5.61 -6.39
C GLU A 40 -5.64 6.50 -5.71
N ALA A 41 -6.09 7.60 -5.15
CA ALA A 41 -5.30 8.48 -4.30
C ALA A 41 -6.07 8.80 -3.01
N MET A 42 -5.33 9.06 -1.93
CA MET A 42 -5.87 9.43 -0.63
C MET A 42 -5.10 10.62 -0.07
N GLN A 43 -5.83 11.58 0.48
CA GLN A 43 -5.34 12.64 1.34
C GLN A 43 -6.37 12.81 2.47
N ASP A 44 -5.92 12.72 3.71
CA ASP A 44 -6.71 12.98 4.91
C ASP A 44 -6.56 14.45 5.31
N PRO A 45 -7.66 15.17 5.61
CA PRO A 45 -7.59 16.58 6.02
C PRO A 45 -7.22 16.76 7.52
N GLY A 46 -6.95 15.68 8.25
CA GLY A 46 -6.56 15.70 9.66
C GLY A 46 -7.69 15.35 10.64
N ASP A 47 -8.85 14.93 10.13
CA ASP A 47 -10.01 14.51 10.93
C ASP A 47 -10.23 12.99 10.91
N GLY A 48 -9.37 12.23 10.23
CA GLY A 48 -9.48 10.78 10.09
C GLY A 48 -10.52 10.33 9.05
N SER A 49 -11.09 11.26 8.28
CA SER A 49 -12.05 10.97 7.21
C SER A 49 -11.39 10.59 5.88
N GLY A 50 -10.06 10.60 5.78
CA GLY A 50 -9.32 10.27 4.57
C GLY A 50 -9.69 8.89 4.03
N ARG A 51 -10.09 8.82 2.76
CA ARG A 51 -10.41 7.57 2.05
C ARG A 51 -9.77 7.60 0.67
N TYR A 52 -9.39 6.42 0.18
CA TYR A 52 -8.97 6.27 -1.22
C TYR A 52 -10.14 6.61 -2.13
N LYS A 53 -9.88 7.51 -3.08
CA LYS A 53 -10.82 7.90 -4.13
C LYS A 53 -10.23 7.51 -5.47
N LYS A 54 -11.08 7.02 -6.38
CA LYS A 54 -10.67 6.69 -7.75
C LYS A 54 -10.17 7.95 -8.45
N VAL A 55 -9.05 7.83 -9.16
CA VAL A 55 -8.55 8.89 -10.04
C VAL A 55 -9.40 8.92 -11.30
N THR A 56 -9.82 10.10 -11.72
CA THR A 56 -10.62 10.36 -12.92
C THR A 56 -9.81 11.14 -13.95
N GLY A 57 -10.13 10.98 -15.24
CA GLY A 57 -9.44 11.67 -16.34
C GLY A 57 -8.51 10.74 -17.11
N GLU A 58 -7.48 11.32 -17.73
CA GLU A 58 -6.47 10.55 -18.46
C GLU A 58 -5.72 9.58 -17.53
N ALA A 59 -5.42 8.39 -18.04
CA ALA A 59 -4.68 7.39 -17.28
C ALA A 59 -3.25 7.89 -17.00
N LYS A 60 -2.85 7.84 -15.74
CA LYS A 60 -1.51 8.18 -15.27
C LYS A 60 -0.73 6.93 -14.91
N TYR A 61 0.55 6.91 -15.25
CA TYR A 61 1.41 5.75 -15.10
C TYR A 61 2.66 6.06 -14.29
N LEU A 62 3.09 5.06 -13.55
CA LEU A 62 4.35 4.99 -12.83
C LEU A 62 5.15 3.83 -13.42
N VAL A 63 6.41 4.07 -13.76
CA VAL A 63 7.36 3.03 -14.16
C VAL A 63 8.46 2.98 -13.11
N LEU A 64 8.69 1.79 -12.54
CA LEU A 64 9.76 1.52 -11.60
C LEU A 64 10.78 0.61 -12.29
N SER A 65 11.93 1.16 -12.68
CA SER A 65 13.00 0.42 -13.36
C SER A 65 14.15 0.09 -12.40
N LYS A 66 14.71 -1.12 -12.51
CA LYS A 66 15.85 -1.55 -11.69
C LYS A 66 17.12 -0.85 -12.16
N SER A 67 17.85 -0.23 -11.23
CA SER A 67 19.16 0.40 -11.51
C SER A 67 20.32 -0.33 -10.84
N ALA A 68 20.08 -0.92 -9.67
CA ALA A 68 21.00 -1.78 -8.94
C ALA A 68 20.20 -2.70 -7.99
N ASP A 69 20.87 -3.53 -7.21
CA ASP A 69 20.19 -4.34 -6.20
C ASP A 69 19.52 -3.45 -5.16
N ASN A 70 18.23 -3.74 -4.92
CA ASN A 70 17.35 -2.96 -4.06
C ASN A 70 17.28 -1.47 -4.43
N ALA A 71 17.58 -1.06 -5.67
CA ALA A 71 17.50 0.33 -6.09
C ALA A 71 16.88 0.46 -7.48
N GLY A 72 16.30 1.63 -7.76
CA GLY A 72 15.65 1.90 -9.03
C GLY A 72 15.35 3.36 -9.28
N LYS A 73 14.69 3.61 -10.41
CA LYS A 73 14.24 4.94 -10.83
C LYS A 73 12.72 5.02 -10.87
N PHE A 74 12.22 6.21 -10.58
CA PHE A 74 10.82 6.57 -10.86
C PHE A 74 10.75 7.25 -12.23
N GLU A 75 9.82 6.83 -13.05
CA GLU A 75 9.51 7.42 -14.35
C GLU A 75 7.98 7.44 -14.56
N GLY A 76 7.51 8.23 -15.52
CA GLY A 76 6.09 8.37 -15.83
C GLY A 76 5.46 9.65 -15.26
N ASP A 77 4.15 9.78 -15.41
CA ASP A 77 3.40 11.01 -15.16
C ASP A 77 2.48 10.93 -13.95
N ALA A 78 2.43 9.79 -13.26
CA ALA A 78 1.66 9.66 -12.01
C ALA A 78 2.31 10.37 -10.83
N LEU A 79 3.65 10.38 -10.75
CA LEU A 79 4.44 10.97 -9.66
C LEU A 79 5.70 11.64 -10.22
N PRO A 80 5.57 12.72 -11.02
CA PRO A 80 6.67 13.27 -11.82
C PRO A 80 7.81 13.89 -11.01
N ASP A 81 7.58 14.22 -9.73
CA ASP A 81 8.61 14.82 -8.87
C ASP A 81 9.59 13.78 -8.29
N LEU A 82 9.25 12.48 -8.34
CA LEU A 82 10.09 11.40 -7.82
C LEU A 82 11.05 10.93 -8.91
N PHE A 83 12.31 10.66 -8.56
CA PHE A 83 13.31 10.23 -9.56
C PHE A 83 14.08 8.96 -9.19
N SER A 84 14.22 8.61 -7.90
CA SER A 84 14.91 7.38 -7.50
C SER A 84 14.35 6.78 -6.21
N PHE A 85 14.57 5.48 -6.04
CA PHE A 85 14.32 4.79 -4.79
C PHE A 85 15.41 3.78 -4.42
N ARG A 86 15.43 3.44 -3.14
CA ARG A 86 16.13 2.28 -2.58
C ARG A 86 15.21 1.53 -1.63
N ILE A 87 15.01 0.24 -1.85
CA ILE A 87 14.29 -0.66 -0.95
C ILE A 87 15.16 -0.88 0.29
N LEU A 88 14.60 -0.59 1.46
CA LEU A 88 15.30 -0.74 2.74
C LEU A 88 14.94 -2.07 3.41
N ASP A 89 13.66 -2.42 3.37
CA ASP A 89 13.11 -3.67 3.91
C ASP A 89 11.81 -4.04 3.18
N SER A 90 11.07 -5.03 3.68
CA SER A 90 9.83 -5.51 3.07
C SER A 90 8.66 -4.52 3.06
N VAL A 91 8.74 -3.41 3.79
CA VAL A 91 7.67 -2.42 3.93
C VAL A 91 8.12 -0.96 3.74
N LYS A 92 9.43 -0.69 3.65
CA LYS A 92 9.98 0.67 3.49
C LYS A 92 10.91 0.81 2.30
N MET A 93 10.82 1.96 1.65
CA MET A 93 11.80 2.43 0.67
C MET A 93 12.19 3.87 0.95
N GLU A 94 13.45 4.19 0.69
CA GLU A 94 13.96 5.55 0.60
C GLU A 94 13.64 6.10 -0.80
N VAL A 95 13.02 7.28 -0.88
CA VAL A 95 12.57 7.91 -2.12
C VAL A 95 13.20 9.29 -2.24
N SER A 96 13.83 9.56 -3.38
CA SER A 96 14.37 10.90 -3.70
C SER A 96 13.46 11.63 -4.67
N SER A 97 13.34 12.94 -4.48
CA SER A 97 12.46 13.81 -5.24
C SER A 97 13.12 15.15 -5.53
N ASN A 98 12.61 15.88 -6.52
CA ASN A 98 13.04 17.25 -6.80
C ASN A 98 12.55 18.26 -5.74
N THR A 99 11.52 17.90 -4.97
CA THR A 99 10.88 18.77 -3.97
C THR A 99 11.68 18.84 -2.67
N TYR A 100 12.25 17.72 -2.23
CA TYR A 100 12.94 17.61 -0.94
C TYR A 100 14.45 17.40 -1.11
N LYS A 101 15.25 18.13 -0.33
CA LYS A 101 16.73 18.02 -0.36
C LYS A 101 17.26 16.68 0.17
N THR A 102 16.50 16.02 1.03
CA THR A 102 16.84 14.75 1.65
C THR A 102 15.83 13.69 1.22
N PRO A 103 16.27 12.44 0.99
CA PRO A 103 15.34 11.36 0.73
C PRO A 103 14.31 11.16 1.84
N LEU A 104 13.12 10.74 1.45
CA LEU A 104 12.00 10.47 2.35
C LEU A 104 11.74 8.98 2.45
N ILE A 105 11.28 8.52 3.62
CA ILE A 105 10.90 7.13 3.82
C ILE A 105 9.43 6.95 3.44
N TYR A 106 9.21 6.17 2.39
CA TYR A 106 7.87 5.76 1.97
C TYR A 106 7.60 4.36 2.51
N TYR A 107 6.40 4.16 3.04
CA TYR A 107 5.89 2.81 3.24
C TYR A 107 5.32 2.29 1.92
N TYR A 108 5.45 0.99 1.69
CA TYR A 108 4.89 0.37 0.49
C TYR A 108 4.31 -1.02 0.78
N LYS A 109 3.41 -1.43 -0.12
CA LYS A 109 2.90 -2.79 -0.19
C LYS A 109 2.83 -3.20 -1.66
N VAL A 110 3.35 -4.37 -2.00
CA VAL A 110 3.38 -4.87 -3.37
C VAL A 110 2.91 -6.31 -3.45
N SER A 111 2.25 -6.65 -4.55
CA SER A 111 1.87 -7.99 -4.97
C SER A 111 2.10 -8.15 -6.48
N ALA A 112 1.74 -9.29 -7.09
CA ALA A 112 1.84 -9.40 -8.54
C ALA A 112 0.89 -8.43 -9.28
N LYS A 113 -0.20 -7.96 -8.66
CA LYS A 113 -1.21 -7.12 -9.34
C LYS A 113 -1.30 -5.69 -8.81
N SER A 114 -0.84 -5.42 -7.60
CA SER A 114 -1.02 -4.12 -6.96
C SER A 114 0.26 -3.57 -6.33
N LEU A 115 0.37 -2.24 -6.37
CA LEU A 115 1.38 -1.47 -5.66
C LEU A 115 0.67 -0.37 -4.88
N GLN A 116 1.01 -0.21 -3.62
CA GLN A 116 0.61 0.91 -2.79
C GLN A 116 1.86 1.64 -2.31
N LEU A 117 1.87 2.97 -2.46
CA LEU A 117 2.92 3.86 -1.95
C LEU A 117 2.30 4.83 -0.95
N ASN A 118 2.92 4.96 0.22
CA ASN A 118 2.51 5.86 1.29
C ASN A 118 3.67 6.79 1.65
N PRO A 119 3.66 8.03 1.15
CA PRO A 119 4.59 9.07 1.59
C PRO A 119 4.48 9.36 3.09
N PRO A 120 5.51 9.96 3.72
CA PRO A 120 5.49 10.34 5.12
C PRO A 120 4.73 11.67 5.32
N CYS A 121 3.43 11.67 5.03
CA CYS A 121 2.56 12.82 5.27
C CYS A 121 2.21 12.94 6.76
N PHE A 122 1.99 14.17 7.23
CA PHE A 122 1.55 14.42 8.62
C PHE A 122 0.14 13.86 8.82
N GLU A 123 -0.77 14.14 7.89
CA GLU A 123 -2.05 13.47 7.72
C GLU A 123 -1.94 12.29 6.75
N GLY A 124 -2.82 11.29 6.88
CA GLY A 124 -2.76 10.09 6.04
C GLY A 124 -2.79 10.40 4.53
N CYS A 125 -1.86 9.84 3.78
CA CYS A 125 -1.82 9.98 2.32
C CYS A 125 -1.36 8.67 1.65
N GLY A 126 -1.70 8.51 0.36
CA GLY A 126 -1.17 7.39 -0.40
C GLY A 126 -1.72 7.26 -1.81
N TYR A 127 -1.06 6.40 -2.57
CA TYR A 127 -1.35 6.11 -3.97
C TYR A 127 -1.50 4.61 -4.15
N ARG A 128 -2.47 4.19 -4.95
CA ARG A 128 -2.69 2.78 -5.32
C ARG A 128 -2.65 2.61 -6.82
N PHE A 129 -1.94 1.58 -7.22
CA PHE A 129 -1.71 1.23 -8.60
C PHE A 129 -2.08 -0.21 -8.88
N VAL A 130 -2.42 -0.48 -10.14
CA VAL A 130 -2.54 -1.83 -10.69
C VAL A 130 -1.44 -2.06 -11.71
N ARG A 131 -0.94 -3.30 -11.78
CA ARG A 131 0.06 -3.69 -12.77
C ARG A 131 -0.53 -3.59 -14.17
N GLU A 132 0.30 -3.15 -15.12
CA GLU A 132 0.01 -3.16 -16.56
C GLU A 132 0.87 -4.18 -17.30
#